data_AF-A0A849TA49-F1
#
_entry.id   AF-A0A849TA49-F1
#
_cell.length_a   1.000
_cell.length_b   1.000
_cell.length_c   1.000
_cell.angle_alpha   90.00
_cell.angle_beta   90.00
_cell.angle_gamma   90.00
#
_symmetry.space_group_name_H-M   'P 1'
#
loop_
_entity.id
_entity.type
_entity.pdbx_description
1 polymer ?
#
loop_
_entity_poly.entity_id
_entity_poly.type
_entity_poly.pdbx_seq_one_letter_code
_entity_poly.pdbx_strand_id
1 'polypeptide(L)'
;IRKLGKVLQAVQRGANVSNAMRDARVWGASTSLIENATRRFKLPSVKNAIRHAALLDKTIKGLRQGDVWDELMQLGLRFAKPH
;
A
#
# COMPACT_ATOMS: atom_id res chain seq x y z
N ILE A 1 3.61 -0.89 0.92
CA ILE A 1 2.35 -0.66 0.15
C ILE A 1 2.14 -1.70 -0.97
N ARG A 2 3.04 -1.87 -1.94
CA ARG A 2 2.84 -2.85 -3.04
C ARG A 2 2.65 -4.30 -2.56
N LYS A 3 3.45 -4.77 -1.60
CA LYS A 3 3.30 -6.12 -1.01
C LYS A 3 1.92 -6.30 -0.35
N LEU A 4 1.48 -5.34 0.46
CA LEU A 4 0.13 -5.32 1.04
C LEU A 4 -0.96 -5.40 -0.03
N GLY A 5 -0.82 -4.65 -1.13
CA GLY A 5 -1.76 -4.71 -2.26
C GLY A 5 -1.85 -6.09 -2.90
N LYS A 6 -0.72 -6.79 -3.07
CA LYS A 6 -0.70 -8.17 -3.57
C LYS A 6 -1.39 -9.14 -2.60
N VAL A 7 -1.12 -9.02 -1.30
CA VAL A 7 -1.75 -9.86 -0.27
C VAL A 7 -3.26 -9.64 -0.25
N LEU A 8 -3.73 -8.39 -0.18
CA LEU A 8 -5.16 -8.06 -0.18
C LEU A 8 -5.87 -8.52 -1.46
N GLN A 9 -5.20 -8.46 -2.61
CA GLN A 9 -5.75 -8.97 -3.87
C GLN A 9 -5.92 -10.49 -3.86
N ALA A 10 -4.94 -11.23 -3.32
CA ALA A 10 -5.04 -12.67 -3.18
C ALA A 10 -6.14 -13.07 -2.17
N VAL A 11 -6.21 -12.37 -1.03
CA VAL A 11 -7.24 -12.60 -0.01
C VAL A 11 -8.64 -12.33 -0.57
N GLN A 12 -8.83 -11.26 -1.34
CA GLN A 12 -10.11 -10.98 -2.01
C GLN A 12 -10.52 -12.09 -3.01
N ARG A 13 -9.54 -12.83 -3.55
CA ARG A 13 -9.77 -13.98 -4.43
C ARG A 13 -9.97 -15.31 -3.66
N GLY A 14 -10.09 -15.26 -2.34
CA GLY A 14 -10.32 -16.43 -1.48
C GLY A 14 -9.05 -17.09 -0.94
N ALA A 15 -7.87 -16.53 -1.18
CA ALA A 15 -6.64 -17.08 -0.61
C ALA A 15 -6.56 -16.83 0.91
N ASN A 16 -5.97 -17.78 1.64
CA ASN A 16 -5.59 -17.57 3.03
C ASN A 16 -4.47 -16.50 3.13
N VAL A 17 -4.56 -15.61 4.11
CA VAL A 17 -3.60 -14.52 4.36
C VAL A 17 -2.15 -15.02 4.47
N SER A 18 -1.91 -16.15 5.13
CA SER A 18 -0.58 -16.74 5.29
C SER A 18 0.04 -17.17 3.95
N ASN A 19 -0.73 -17.84 3.10
CA ASN A 19 -0.30 -18.23 1.76
C ASN A 19 -0.07 -16.99 0.88
N ALA A 20 -1.00 -16.04 0.92
CA ALA A 20 -0.87 -14.78 0.20
C ALA A 20 0.38 -13.98 0.61
N MET A 21 0.76 -13.99 1.89
CA MET A 21 2.00 -13.37 2.38
C MET A 21 3.25 -14.07 1.84
N ARG A 22 3.28 -15.42 1.85
CA ARG A 22 4.38 -16.20 1.27
C ARG A 22 4.55 -15.89 -0.22
N ASP A 23 3.47 -15.92 -0.98
CA ASP A 23 3.46 -15.63 -2.43
C ASP A 23 3.92 -14.19 -2.72
N ALA A 24 3.54 -13.23 -1.88
CA ALA A 24 3.97 -11.84 -1.96
C ALA A 24 5.41 -11.60 -1.50
N ARG A 25 6.14 -12.66 -1.13
CA ARG A 25 7.47 -12.62 -0.53
C ARG A 25 7.52 -11.72 0.73
N VAL A 26 6.59 -11.93 1.65
CA VAL A 26 6.55 -11.32 3.00
C VAL A 26 7.02 -12.34 4.05
N TRP A 27 8.14 -12.03 4.72
CA TRP A 27 8.89 -12.95 5.61
C TRP A 27 9.44 -12.15 6.81
N GLY A 28 9.79 -12.85 7.88
CA GLY A 28 10.48 -12.28 9.05
C GLY A 28 9.73 -11.12 9.70
N ALA A 29 10.46 -10.07 10.07
CA ALA A 29 9.92 -8.89 10.77
C ALA A 29 8.78 -8.18 10.00
N SER A 30 8.67 -8.38 8.69
CA SER A 30 7.61 -7.76 7.88
C SER A 30 6.26 -8.48 7.95
N THR A 31 6.22 -9.73 8.44
CA THR A 31 5.01 -10.55 8.47
C THR A 31 3.95 -9.94 9.38
N SER A 32 4.27 -9.64 10.63
CA SER A 32 3.33 -9.05 11.59
C SER A 32 2.82 -7.68 11.13
N LEU A 33 3.70 -6.86 10.54
CA LEU A 33 3.34 -5.55 9.99
C LEU A 33 2.34 -5.66 8.86
N ILE A 34 2.57 -6.58 7.91
CA ILE A 34 1.67 -6.78 6.77
C ILE A 34 0.36 -7.42 7.22
N GLU A 35 0.41 -8.38 8.14
CA GLU A 35 -0.78 -9.01 8.70
C GLU A 35 -1.67 -7.96 9.39
N ASN A 36 -1.10 -7.12 10.27
CA ASN A 36 -1.84 -6.02 10.89
C ASN A 36 -2.41 -5.05 9.86
N ALA A 37 -1.63 -4.73 8.81
CA ALA A 37 -2.10 -3.88 7.74
C ALA A 37 -3.24 -4.50 6.92
N THR A 38 -3.28 -5.84 6.74
CA THR A 38 -4.43 -6.50 6.06
C THR A 38 -5.73 -6.37 6.83
N ARG A 39 -5.66 -6.25 8.16
CA ARG A 39 -6.84 -6.03 9.01
C ARG A 39 -7.31 -4.57 8.98
N ARG A 40 -6.38 -3.64 8.75
CA ARG A 40 -6.64 -2.18 8.76
C ARG A 40 -7.00 -1.59 7.40
N PHE A 41 -6.61 -2.19 6.28
CA PHE A 41 -6.76 -1.58 4.96
C PHE A 41 -7.53 -2.45 3.98
N LYS A 42 -8.42 -1.82 3.20
CA LYS A 42 -9.13 -2.47 2.08
C LYS A 42 -8.36 -2.31 0.78
N LEU A 43 -8.50 -3.26 -0.14
CA LEU A 43 -7.80 -3.26 -1.43
C LEU A 43 -7.98 -1.95 -2.24
N PRO A 44 -9.18 -1.34 -2.34
CA PRO A 44 -9.36 -0.09 -3.07
C PRO A 44 -8.49 1.06 -2.53
N SER A 45 -8.41 1.21 -1.20
CA SER A 45 -7.59 2.24 -0.55
C SER A 45 -6.10 2.05 -0.86
N VAL A 46 -5.61 0.80 -0.83
CA VAL A 46 -4.21 0.49 -1.16
C VAL A 46 -3.92 0.72 -2.65
N LYS A 47 -4.84 0.38 -3.56
CA LYS A 47 -4.71 0.68 -4.99
C LYS A 47 -4.63 2.19 -5.25
N ASN A 48 -5.47 2.97 -4.58
CA ASN A 48 -5.44 4.43 -4.69
C ASN A 48 -4.12 5.01 -4.16
N ALA A 49 -3.61 4.50 -3.05
CA ALA A 49 -2.30 4.92 -2.55
C ALA A 49 -1.15 4.57 -3.49
N ILE A 50 -1.18 3.41 -4.16
CA ILE A 50 -0.19 3.04 -5.19
C ILE A 50 -0.23 4.01 -6.38
N ARG A 51 -1.44 4.37 -6.84
CA ARG A 51 -1.61 5.37 -7.91
C ARG A 51 -1.08 6.73 -7.50
N HIS A 52 -1.42 7.18 -6.29
CA HIS A 52 -0.94 8.45 -5.76
C HIS A 52 0.60 8.47 -5.65
N ALA A 53 1.21 7.40 -5.16
CA ALA A 53 2.67 7.27 -5.13
C ALA A 53 3.31 7.34 -6.52
N ALA A 54 2.64 6.84 -7.56
CA ALA A 54 3.12 6.96 -8.95
C ALA A 54 2.99 8.40 -9.50
N LEU A 55 1.96 9.15 -9.08
CA LEU A 55 1.82 10.56 -9.41
C LEU A 55 2.91 11.39 -8.71
N LEU A 56 3.17 11.12 -7.43
CA LEU A 56 4.24 11.75 -6.67
C LEU A 56 5.62 11.50 -7.29
N ASP A 57 5.90 10.28 -7.76
CA ASP A 57 7.15 9.95 -8.47
C ASP A 57 7.33 10.81 -9.74
N LYS A 58 6.24 11.08 -10.47
CA LYS A 58 6.28 12.02 -11.61
C LYS A 58 6.54 13.45 -11.15
N THR A 59 5.94 13.89 -10.05
CA THR A 59 6.15 15.22 -9.48
C THR A 59 7.63 15.40 -9.07
N ILE A 60 8.22 14.42 -8.36
CA ILE A 60 9.63 14.41 -7.96
C ILE A 60 10.56 14.50 -9.18
N LYS A 61 10.20 13.80 -10.27
CA LYS A 61 10.98 13.81 -11.52
C LYS A 61 10.75 15.06 -12.38
N GLY A 62 9.94 16.01 -11.94
CA GLY A 62 9.59 17.21 -12.72
C GLY A 62 8.69 16.91 -13.93
N LEU A 63 8.14 15.71 -14.04
CA LEU A 63 7.25 15.28 -15.12
C LEU A 63 5.79 15.70 -14.90
N ARG A 64 5.49 16.24 -13.72
CA ARG A 64 4.18 16.79 -13.33
C ARG A 64 4.41 17.96 -12.38
N GLN A 65 3.62 19.02 -12.53
CA GLN A 65 3.63 20.13 -11.58
C GLN A 65 2.90 19.73 -10.28
N GLY A 66 3.40 20.21 -9.15
CA GLY A 66 2.80 20.00 -7.83
C GLY A 66 3.81 20.21 -6.70
N ASP A 67 3.30 20.35 -5.48
CA ASP A 67 4.13 20.38 -4.27
C ASP A 67 4.41 18.93 -3.81
N VAL A 68 5.67 18.53 -3.90
CA VAL A 68 6.14 17.19 -3.52
C VAL A 68 5.88 16.90 -2.04
N TRP A 69 6.07 17.90 -1.17
CA TRP A 69 5.94 17.74 0.28
C TRP A 69 4.48 17.64 0.70
N ASP A 70 3.60 18.44 0.11
CA ASP A 70 2.16 18.29 0.33
C ASP A 70 1.66 16.93 -0.17
N GLU A 71 2.05 16.50 -1.38
CA GLU A 71 1.62 15.18 -1.89
C GLU A 71 2.15 14.02 -1.03
N LEU A 72 3.39 14.12 -0.51
CA LEU A 72 3.94 13.15 0.42
C LEU A 72 3.17 13.13 1.76
N MET A 73 2.83 14.32 2.30
CA MET A 73 2.02 14.47 3.51
C MET A 73 0.64 13.82 3.32
N GLN A 74 -0.05 14.13 2.22
CA GLN A 74 -1.35 13.56 1.87
C GLN A 74 -1.27 12.04 1.69
N LEU A 75 -0.18 11.51 1.13
CA LEU A 75 0.04 10.07 1.04
C LEU A 75 0.22 9.45 2.44
N GLY A 76 0.99 10.08 3.33
CA GLY A 76 1.20 9.62 4.71
C GLY A 76 -0.10 9.59 5.53
N LEU A 77 -0.89 10.66 5.46
CA LEU A 77 -2.17 10.77 6.19
C LEU A 77 -3.17 9.67 5.80
N ARG A 78 -3.14 9.19 4.55
CA ARG A 78 -3.97 8.05 4.11
C ARG A 78 -3.63 6.74 4.82
N PHE A 79 -2.39 6.58 5.31
CA PHE A 79 -1.96 5.41 6.09
C PHE A 79 -2.04 5.60 7.61
N ALA A 80 -2.07 6.86 8.08
CA ALA A 80 -2.17 7.17 9.50
C ALA A 80 -3.60 6.96 10.03
N LYS A 81 -4.63 7.31 9.24
CA LYS A 81 -6.03 7.20 9.68
C LYS A 81 -6.46 5.73 9.83
N PRO A 82 -7.14 5.34 10.92
CA PRO A 82 -7.85 4.06 10.98
C PRO A 82 -8.94 4.06 9.90
N HIS A 83 -9.02 2.99 9.10
CA HIS A 83 -10.06 2.78 8.08
C HIS A 83 -11.09 1.76 8.57
#